data_AF-A0A4R3G2R0-F1
#
_entry.id   AF-A0A4R3G2R0-F1
#
_cell.length_a   1.000
_cell.length_b   1.000
_cell.length_c   1.000
_cell.angle_alpha   90.00
_cell.angle_beta   90.00
_cell.angle_gamma   90.00
#
_symmetry.space_group_name_H-M   'P 1'
#
loop_
_entity.id
_entity.type
_entity.pdbx_description
1 polymer ?
#
loop_
_entity_poly.entity_id
_entity_poly.type
_entity_poly.pdbx_seq_one_letter_code
_entity_poly.pdbx_strand_id
1 'polypeptide(L)'
;MIELTPSQIAGLKLAQQGDLYPQSPKKWTHENATVTFAKTDRWKERPQKIKSVSDATLSQLTETGLLDRRHLDDDAAKDVYGITMAGKIWLLQNK
;
A
#
# COMPACT_ATOMS: atom_id res chain seq x y z
N MET A 1 19.65 10.13 0.84
CA MET A 1 18.22 9.97 0.54
C MET A 1 18.05 8.58 -0.04
N ILE A 2 17.15 7.75 0.47
CA ILE A 2 16.96 6.37 -0.01
C ILE A 2 16.27 6.44 -1.38
N GLU A 3 16.83 5.76 -2.38
CA GLU A 3 16.19 5.61 -3.69
C GLU A 3 15.23 4.43 -3.67
N LEU A 4 13.97 4.69 -4.04
CA LEU A 4 12.93 3.67 -4.08
C LEU A 4 12.66 3.21 -5.51
N THR A 5 12.44 1.92 -5.68
CA THR A 5 11.97 1.33 -6.94
C THR A 5 10.54 1.78 -7.26
N PRO A 6 10.11 1.70 -8.54
CA PRO A 6 8.74 2.07 -8.91
C PRO A 6 7.65 1.34 -8.13
N SER A 7 7.86 0.06 -7.77
CA SER A 7 6.92 -0.72 -6.94
C SER A 7 6.87 -0.21 -5.50
N GLN A 8 8.01 0.14 -4.91
CA GLN A 8 8.09 0.75 -3.57
C GLN A 8 7.42 2.12 -3.55
N ILE A 9 7.62 2.96 -4.56
CA ILE A 9 6.94 4.25 -4.69
C ILE A 9 5.42 4.06 -4.80
N ALA A 10 4.98 3.11 -5.64
CA ALA A 10 3.56 2.81 -5.79
C ALA A 10 2.94 2.30 -4.48
N GLY A 11 3.67 1.48 -3.73
CA GLY A 11 3.22 0.99 -2.44
C GLY A 11 3.16 2.06 -1.36
N LEU A 12 4.16 2.95 -1.31
CA LEU A 12 4.16 4.07 -0.39
C LEU A 12 3.03 5.07 -0.71
N LYS A 13 2.76 5.33 -2.00
CA LYS A 13 1.60 6.12 -2.44
C LYS A 13 0.27 5.45 -2.08
N LEU A 14 0.19 4.13 -2.11
CA LEU A 14 -1.01 3.41 -1.66
C LEU A 14 -1.20 3.58 -0.14
N ALA A 15 -0.15 3.37 0.66
CA ALA A 15 -0.18 3.55 2.11
C ALA A 15 -0.46 5.00 2.55
N GLN A 16 -0.16 5.99 1.70
CA GLN A 16 -0.55 7.39 1.93
C GLN A 16 -2.07 7.58 1.91
N GLN A 17 -2.81 6.74 1.18
CA GLN A 17 -4.26 6.84 1.01
C GLN A 17 -5.04 6.12 2.14
N GLY A 18 -4.35 5.34 2.95
CA GLY A 18 -4.92 4.58 4.07
C GLY A 18 -4.02 3.40 4.44
N ASP A 19 -4.31 2.77 5.57
CA ASP A 19 -3.54 1.61 6.02
C ASP A 19 -3.76 0.40 5.10
N LEU A 20 -2.79 -0.51 5.11
CA LEU A 20 -2.71 -1.70 4.28
C LEU A 20 -3.03 -2.94 5.09
N TYR A 21 -3.97 -3.72 4.58
CA TYR A 21 -4.52 -4.94 5.15
C TYR A 21 -4.22 -6.12 4.22
N PRO A 22 -4.05 -7.33 4.77
CA PRO A 22 -3.85 -8.54 3.98
C PRO A 22 -5.17 -8.93 3.30
N GLN A 23 -5.15 -9.17 1.98
CA GLN A 23 -6.35 -9.57 1.22
C GLN A 23 -6.26 -10.98 0.60
N SER A 24 -5.05 -11.39 0.24
CA SER A 24 -4.76 -12.70 -0.33
C SER A 24 -3.29 -13.02 -0.09
N PRO A 25 -2.84 -14.28 -0.26
CA PRO A 25 -1.46 -14.64 -0.02
C PRO A 25 -0.51 -13.68 -0.75
N LYS A 26 0.35 -13.01 0.02
CA LYS A 26 1.37 -12.05 -0.46
C LYS A 26 0.85 -10.74 -1.08
N LYS A 27 -0.40 -10.34 -0.84
CA LYS A 27 -0.95 -9.07 -1.33
C LYS A 27 -1.63 -8.25 -0.24
N TRP A 28 -1.30 -6.97 -0.25
CA TRP A 28 -1.72 -5.97 0.73
C TRP A 28 -2.40 -4.79 0.03
N THR A 29 -3.56 -4.36 0.54
CA THR A 29 -4.29 -3.16 0.06
C THR A 29 -5.26 -2.69 1.15
N HIS A 30 -6.06 -1.66 0.91
CA HIS A 30 -7.02 -1.18 1.90
C HIS A 30 -8.07 -2.26 2.25
N GLU A 31 -8.57 -2.23 3.50
CA GLU A 31 -9.51 -3.23 4.05
C GLU A 31 -10.73 -3.49 3.14
N ASN A 32 -11.33 -2.41 2.64
CA ASN A 32 -12.53 -2.45 1.79
C ASN A 32 -12.22 -2.04 0.34
N ALA A 33 -11.04 -2.42 -0.17
CA ALA A 33 -10.66 -2.11 -1.55
C ALA A 33 -11.64 -2.79 -2.53
N THR A 34 -12.42 -1.99 -3.24
CA THR A 34 -13.43 -2.46 -4.20
C THR A 34 -12.98 -2.24 -5.64
N VAL A 35 -13.46 -3.09 -6.55
CA VAL A 35 -13.25 -2.90 -7.98
C VAL A 35 -14.01 -1.66 -8.44
N THR A 36 -13.28 -0.69 -8.97
CA THR A 36 -13.84 0.55 -9.53
C THR A 36 -13.83 0.51 -11.05
N PHE A 37 -14.58 1.41 -11.68
CA PHE A 37 -14.65 1.57 -13.13
C PHE A 37 -14.30 3.01 -13.51
N ALA A 38 -13.82 3.22 -14.73
CA ALA A 38 -13.58 4.57 -15.22
C ALA A 38 -14.90 5.35 -15.27
N LYS A 39 -14.87 6.66 -14.95
CA LYS A 39 -16.09 7.51 -15.01
C LYS A 39 -16.74 7.51 -16.39
N THR A 40 -15.97 7.30 -17.45
CA THR A 40 -16.43 7.22 -18.84
C THR A 40 -17.02 5.86 -19.21
N ASP A 41 -16.73 4.81 -18.44
CA ASP A 41 -17.22 3.46 -18.67
C ASP A 41 -18.61 3.28 -18.03
N ARG A 42 -19.63 3.77 -18.74
CA ARG A 42 -21.03 3.72 -18.29
C ARG A 42 -21.54 2.29 -18.09
N TRP A 43 -21.00 1.35 -18.85
CA TRP A 43 -21.43 -0.05 -18.86
C TRP A 43 -20.65 -0.92 -17.87
N LYS A 44 -19.59 -0.37 -17.24
CA LYS A 44 -18.73 -1.09 -16.29
C LYS A 44 -18.14 -2.36 -16.89
N GLU A 45 -17.80 -2.33 -18.17
CA GLU A 45 -17.22 -3.48 -18.88
C GLU A 45 -15.73 -3.65 -18.58
N ARG A 46 -15.05 -2.58 -18.16
CA ARG A 46 -13.61 -2.53 -17.98
C ARG A 46 -13.27 -2.26 -16.50
N PRO A 47 -13.27 -3.30 -15.65
CA PRO A 47 -12.91 -3.15 -14.25
C PRO A 47 -11.47 -2.65 -14.10
N GLN A 48 -11.28 -1.67 -13.23
CA GLN A 48 -9.96 -1.19 -12.84
C GLN A 48 -9.36 -2.14 -11.81
N LYS A 49 -8.09 -2.51 -12.02
CA LYS A 49 -7.36 -3.36 -11.10
C LYS A 49 -7.21 -2.66 -9.75
N ILE A 50 -7.61 -3.34 -8.67
CA ILE A 50 -7.34 -2.90 -7.32
C ILE A 50 -5.83 -2.77 -7.15
N LYS A 51 -5.37 -1.59 -6.71
CA LYS A 51 -3.96 -1.37 -6.39
C LYS A 51 -3.61 -2.20 -5.17
N SER A 52 -2.48 -2.89 -5.24
CA SER A 52 -1.99 -3.75 -4.15
C SER A 52 -0.47 -3.71 -4.11
N VAL A 53 0.08 -4.00 -2.94
CA VAL A 53 1.51 -4.13 -2.68
C VAL A 53 1.83 -5.60 -2.41
N SER A 54 2.99 -6.06 -2.87
CA SER A 54 3.46 -7.41 -2.56
C SER A 54 4.08 -7.45 -1.17
N ASP A 55 4.10 -8.62 -0.56
CA ASP A 55 4.75 -8.84 0.74
C ASP A 55 6.22 -8.38 0.73
N ALA A 56 6.98 -8.73 -0.31
CA ALA A 56 8.37 -8.30 -0.45
C ALA A 56 8.53 -6.77 -0.47
N THR A 57 7.64 -6.05 -1.16
CA THR A 57 7.69 -4.58 -1.19
C THR A 57 7.24 -3.98 0.14
N LEU A 58 6.28 -4.60 0.81
CA LEU A 58 5.87 -4.18 2.15
C LEU A 58 7.03 -4.30 3.14
N SER A 59 7.69 -5.47 3.20
CA SER A 59 8.83 -5.71 4.09
C SER A 59 9.96 -4.72 3.85
N GLN A 60 10.33 -4.46 2.59
CA GLN A 60 11.36 -3.48 2.24
C GLN A 60 11.02 -2.05 2.68
N LEU A 61 9.74 -1.65 2.57
CA LEU A 61 9.30 -0.34 3.01
C LEU A 61 9.23 -0.22 4.54
N THR A 62 8.97 -1.32 5.23
CA THR A 62 9.03 -1.40 6.70
C THR A 62 10.47 -1.37 7.20
N GLU A 63 11.39 -2.12 6.57
CA GLU A 63 12.83 -2.13 6.87
C GLU A 63 13.47 -0.74 6.71
N THR A 64 12.96 0.07 5.79
CA THR A 64 13.41 1.46 5.57
C THR A 64 12.73 2.47 6.51
N GLY A 65 11.82 2.03 7.38
CA GLY A 65 11.09 2.88 8.32
C GLY A 65 10.04 3.79 7.68
N LEU A 66 9.68 3.54 6.41
CA LEU A 66 8.69 4.33 5.68
C LEU A 66 7.27 3.83 5.90
N LEU A 67 7.12 2.55 6.23
CA LEU A 67 5.91 1.94 6.77
C LEU A 67 6.18 1.41 8.18
N ASP A 68 5.11 1.30 8.95
CA ASP A 68 5.16 0.72 10.29
C ASP A 68 3.92 -0.12 10.58
N ARG A 69 4.11 -1.13 11.41
CA ARG A 69 3.06 -2.05 11.85
C ARG A 69 2.15 -1.31 12.84
N ARG A 70 0.83 -1.34 12.62
CA ARG A 70 -0.19 -0.61 13.40
C ARG A 70 -0.78 -1.44 14.53
N HIS A 71 -0.98 -2.75 14.32
CA HIS A 71 -1.53 -3.64 15.32
C HIS A 71 -0.45 -4.57 15.87
N LEU A 72 -0.34 -4.61 17.20
CA LEU A 72 0.62 -5.39 17.98
C LEU A 72 0.00 -6.71 18.48
N ASP A 73 -0.94 -7.31 17.76
CA ASP A 73 -1.37 -8.68 18.09
C ASP A 73 -0.28 -9.68 17.71
N ASP A 74 -0.20 -10.83 18.36
CA ASP A 74 0.87 -11.82 18.11
C ASP A 74 0.81 -12.48 16.71
N ASP A 75 -0.30 -12.31 15.99
CA ASP A 75 -0.54 -12.92 14.67
C ASP A 75 -0.19 -11.95 13.52
N ALA A 76 1.07 -12.00 13.07
CA ALA A 76 1.58 -11.14 12.01
C ALA A 76 0.82 -11.25 10.67
N ALA A 77 0.07 -12.34 10.46
CA ALA A 77 -0.75 -12.52 9.26
C ALA A 77 -2.01 -11.66 9.24
N LYS A 78 -2.37 -11.02 10.37
CA LYS A 78 -3.49 -10.08 10.50
C LYS A 78 -3.03 -8.63 10.66
N ASP A 79 -1.74 -8.40 10.52
CA ASP A 79 -1.18 -7.07 10.72
C ASP A 79 -1.74 -6.05 9.76
N VAL A 80 -1.70 -4.82 10.22
CA VAL A 80 -2.07 -3.65 9.44
C VAL A 80 -0.84 -2.77 9.36
N TYR A 81 -0.52 -2.26 8.18
CA TYR A 81 0.66 -1.43 7.95
C TYR A 81 0.25 -0.04 7.52
N GLY A 82 0.81 0.96 8.18
CA GLY A 82 0.51 2.37 7.90
C GLY A 82 1.76 3.15 7.54
N ILE A 83 1.57 4.22 6.76
CA ILE A 83 2.68 5.12 6.41
C ILE A 83 3.18 5.89 7.65
N THR A 84 4.50 5.98 7.78
CA THR A 84 5.15 6.76 8.84
C THR A 84 5.25 8.24 8.45
N MET A 85 5.65 9.09 9.39
CA MET A 85 6.00 10.48 9.06
C MET A 85 7.18 10.56 8.10
N ALA A 86 8.19 9.69 8.25
CA ALA A 86 9.31 9.60 7.32
C ALA A 86 8.84 9.25 5.90
N GLY A 87 7.93 8.28 5.77
CA GLY A 87 7.28 7.94 4.50
C GLY A 87 6.56 9.12 3.85
N LYS A 88 5.78 9.88 4.63
CA LYS A 88 5.08 11.08 4.14
C LYS A 88 6.04 12.16 3.66
N ILE A 89 7.11 12.43 4.42
CA ILE A 89 8.14 13.42 4.05
C ILE A 89 8.88 12.97 2.79
N TRP A 90 9.22 11.69 2.67
CA TRP A 90 9.88 11.15 1.49
C TRP A 90 9.04 11.36 0.23
N LEU A 91 7.73 11.05 0.28
CA LEU A 91 6.81 11.29 -0.85
C LEU A 91 6.68 12.77 -1.20
N LEU A 92 6.74 13.66 -0.21
CA LEU A 92 6.67 15.10 -0.44
C LEU A 92 7.91 15.63 -1.17
N GLN A 93 9.08 15.05 -0.87
CA GLN A 93 10.37 15.43 -1.46
C GLN A 93 10.61 14.82 -2.85
N ASN A 94 9.96 13.69 -3.16
CA ASN A 94 10.22 12.88 -4.38
C ASN A 94 8.96 12.75 -5.27
N LYS A 95 8.17 13.83 -5.39
CA LYS A 95 6.90 13.84 -6.13
C LYS A 95 7.05 13.61 -7.63
#